data_AF-A0A7C8CFF1-F1
#
_entry.id   AF-A0A7C8CFF1-F1
#
_cell.length_a   1.000
_cell.length_b   1.000
_cell.length_c   1.000
_cell.angle_alpha   90.00
_cell.angle_beta   90.00
_cell.angle_gamma   90.00
#
_symmetry.space_group_name_H-M   'P 1'
#
loop_
_entity.id
_entity.type
_entity.pdbx_description
1 polymer ?
#
loop_
_entity_poly.entity_id
_entity_poly.type
_entity_poly.pdbx_seq_one_letter_code
_entity_poly.pdbx_strand_id
1 'polypeptide(L)'
;MVQLESYYEEINRKGIELYAVSVDPPETSRRLRDHLEASFTFLSDSEGELLDVLNIRHRGGHQGLDIAFPTAILVDEGGRVRWIYQSDTYRQRARPESIFAAINRMEAR
;
A
#
# COMPACT_ATOMS: atom_id res chain seq x y z
N MET A 1 15.90 -6.59 3.28
CA MET A 1 15.38 -5.68 2.24
C MET A 1 15.03 -6.38 0.92
N VAL A 2 15.67 -7.51 0.56
CA VAL A 2 15.40 -8.29 -0.68
C VAL A 2 13.92 -8.66 -0.93
N GLN A 3 13.18 -8.97 0.14
CA GLN A 3 11.84 -9.58 -0.02
C GLN A 3 10.78 -8.63 -0.60
N LEU A 4 10.84 -7.33 -0.31
CA LEU A 4 9.84 -6.36 -0.78
C LEU A 4 10.00 -6.07 -2.28
N GLU A 5 11.24 -5.92 -2.72
CA GLU A 5 11.57 -5.68 -4.13
C GLU A 5 11.25 -6.91 -4.99
N SER A 6 11.55 -8.13 -4.52
CA SER A 6 11.15 -9.35 -5.24
C SER A 6 9.64 -9.49 -5.42
N TYR A 7 8.84 -9.08 -4.42
CA TYR A 7 7.38 -9.04 -4.58
C TYR A 7 6.95 -7.97 -5.58
N TYR A 8 7.59 -6.81 -5.56
CA TYR A 8 7.32 -5.77 -6.55
C TYR A 8 7.61 -6.26 -7.97
N GLU A 9 8.75 -6.88 -8.23
CA GLU A 9 9.09 -7.44 -9.54
C GLU A 9 8.05 -8.47 -10.03
N GLU A 10 7.50 -9.28 -9.12
CA GLU A 10 6.45 -10.24 -9.45
C GLU A 10 5.11 -9.58 -9.76
N ILE A 11 4.73 -8.55 -8.99
CA ILE A 11 3.53 -7.74 -9.24
C ILE A 11 3.67 -7.00 -10.57
N ASN A 12 4.82 -6.39 -10.83
CA ASN A 12 5.11 -5.65 -12.06
C ASN A 12 5.11 -6.55 -13.30
N ARG A 13 5.66 -7.78 -13.21
CA ARG A 13 5.58 -8.80 -14.27
C ARG A 13 4.16 -9.20 -14.65
N LYS A 14 3.18 -8.97 -13.76
CA LYS A 14 1.76 -9.18 -14.02
C LYS A 14 1.06 -7.93 -14.57
N GLY A 15 1.81 -6.89 -14.95
CA GLY A 15 1.26 -5.64 -15.49
C GLY A 15 0.62 -4.73 -14.44
N ILE A 16 0.90 -4.97 -13.14
CA ILE A 16 0.30 -4.21 -12.04
C ILE A 16 1.34 -3.24 -11.47
N GLU A 17 0.92 -2.00 -11.25
CA GLU A 17 1.73 -0.98 -10.60
C GLU A 17 1.50 -0.99 -9.08
N LEU A 18 2.60 -0.94 -8.32
CA LEU A 18 2.56 -0.89 -6.86
C LEU A 18 2.82 0.55 -6.38
N TYR A 19 1.94 1.01 -5.48
CA TYR A 19 2.07 2.31 -4.82
C TYR A 19 2.09 2.12 -3.30
N ALA A 20 3.09 2.66 -2.63
CA ALA A 20 3.11 2.79 -1.18
C ALA A 20 2.60 4.18 -0.79
N VAL A 21 1.57 4.24 0.06
CA VAL A 21 0.96 5.50 0.48
C VAL A 21 1.11 5.68 1.99
N SER A 22 1.54 6.86 2.42
CA SER A 22 1.56 7.26 3.83
C SER A 22 1.25 8.74 4.00
N VAL A 23 1.05 9.18 5.24
CA VAL A 23 0.91 10.60 5.59
C VAL A 23 2.26 11.34 5.63
N ASP A 24 3.37 10.62 5.44
CA ASP A 24 4.70 11.20 5.53
C ASP A 24 4.92 12.21 4.39
N PRO A 25 5.57 13.35 4.65
CA PRO A 25 5.88 14.32 3.60
C PRO A 25 6.71 13.70 2.47
N PRO A 26 6.60 14.20 1.21
CA PRO A 26 7.30 13.63 0.06
C PRO A 26 8.82 13.48 0.24
N GLU A 27 9.45 14.42 0.97
CA GLU A 27 10.89 14.36 1.27
C GLU A 27 11.24 13.18 2.19
N THR A 28 10.42 12.92 3.21
CA THR A 28 10.60 11.76 4.11
C THR A 28 10.41 10.45 3.34
N SER A 29 9.35 10.36 2.53
CA SER A 29 9.05 9.18 1.71
C SER A 29 10.13 8.93 0.65
N ARG A 30 10.70 9.99 0.05
CA ARG A 30 11.83 9.88 -0.89
C ARG A 30 13.05 9.28 -0.21
N ARG A 31 13.46 9.82 0.95
CA ARG A 31 14.61 9.29 1.71
C ARG A 31 14.42 7.84 2.09
N LEU A 32 13.20 7.46 2.50
CA LEU A 32 12.89 6.07 2.82
C LEU A 32 12.97 5.17 1.59
N ARG A 33 12.40 5.58 0.46
CA ARG A 33 12.48 4.84 -0.81
C ARG A 33 13.93 4.62 -1.22
N ASP A 34 14.74 5.66 -1.19
CA ASP A 34 16.15 5.60 -1.59
C ASP A 34 16.95 4.72 -0.62
N HIS A 35 16.67 4.76 0.69
CA HIS A 35 17.28 3.87 1.68
C HIS A 35 16.88 2.40 1.50
N LEU A 36 15.65 2.15 1.05
CA LEU A 36 15.13 0.80 0.78
C LEU A 36 15.54 0.26 -0.58
N GLU A 37 16.17 1.09 -1.43
CA GLU A 37 16.44 0.80 -2.85
C GLU A 37 15.19 0.30 -3.60
N ALA A 38 14.02 0.85 -3.23
CA ALA A 38 12.73 0.40 -3.73
C ALA A 38 12.43 1.00 -5.11
N SER A 39 12.06 0.15 -6.07
CA SER A 39 11.75 0.59 -7.45
C SER A 39 10.30 1.01 -7.66
N PHE A 40 9.45 0.86 -6.65
CA PHE A 40 8.03 1.25 -6.71
C PHE A 40 7.80 2.69 -6.19
N THR A 41 6.63 3.24 -6.53
CA THR A 41 6.30 4.64 -6.25
C THR A 41 5.81 4.82 -4.82
N PHE A 42 6.28 5.89 -4.16
CA PHE A 42 5.78 6.33 -2.86
C PHE A 42 4.93 7.59 -3.05
N LEU A 43 3.73 7.59 -2.50
CA LEU A 43 2.79 8.70 -2.51
C LEU A 43 2.59 9.24 -1.10
N SER A 44 2.43 10.56 -1.01
CA SER A 44 2.18 11.27 0.25
C SER A 44 0.75 11.76 0.28
N ASP A 45 0.00 11.32 1.30
CA ASP A 45 -1.33 11.82 1.68
C ASP A 45 -1.19 12.66 2.96
N SER A 46 -0.43 13.76 2.88
CA SER A 46 -0.06 14.57 4.07
C SER A 46 -1.26 15.12 4.84
N GLU A 47 -2.36 15.39 4.14
CA GLU A 47 -3.61 15.88 4.74
C GLU A 47 -4.51 14.75 5.26
N GLY A 48 -4.23 13.50 4.85
CA GLY A 48 -5.02 12.32 5.22
C GLY A 48 -6.37 12.24 4.52
N GLU A 49 -6.55 12.92 3.38
CA GLU A 49 -7.81 12.92 2.63
C GLU A 49 -8.12 11.53 2.09
N LEU A 50 -7.12 10.82 1.57
CA LEU A 50 -7.29 9.46 1.09
C LEU A 50 -7.60 8.51 2.26
N LEU A 51 -6.90 8.68 3.39
CA LEU A 51 -7.15 7.90 4.61
C LEU A 51 -8.61 8.06 5.10
N ASP A 52 -9.19 9.25 4.99
CA ASP A 52 -10.57 9.52 5.38
C ASP A 52 -11.58 8.92 4.40
N VAL A 53 -11.36 9.11 3.09
CA VAL A 53 -12.22 8.52 2.04
C VAL A 53 -12.27 7.01 2.15
N LEU A 54 -11.14 6.38 2.49
CA LEU A 54 -11.04 4.94 2.67
C LEU A 54 -11.46 4.46 4.07
N ASN A 55 -11.74 5.38 5.00
CA ASN A 55 -12.07 5.09 6.39
C ASN A 55 -11.00 4.21 7.08
N ILE A 56 -9.71 4.53 6.85
CA ILE A 56 -8.56 3.82 7.40
C ILE A 56 -7.69 4.72 8.29
N ARG A 57 -8.13 5.94 8.63
CA ARG A 57 -7.40 6.83 9.53
C ARG A 57 -7.37 6.26 10.97
N HIS A 58 -6.19 5.91 11.44
CA HIS A 58 -5.91 5.57 12.83
C HIS A 58 -5.45 6.83 13.59
N ARG A 59 -6.40 7.44 14.31
CA ARG A 59 -6.14 8.68 15.06
C ARG A 59 -5.24 8.44 16.26
N GLY A 60 -4.24 9.31 16.44
CA GLY A 60 -3.28 9.20 17.56
C GLY A 60 -2.42 7.93 17.51
N GLY A 61 -2.14 7.40 16.32
CA GLY A 61 -1.42 6.16 16.10
C GLY A 61 0.08 6.23 16.44
N HIS A 62 0.95 6.33 15.44
CA HIS A 62 2.39 6.29 15.70
C HIS A 62 2.87 7.60 16.34
N GLN A 63 3.41 7.52 17.56
CA GLN A 63 3.88 8.70 18.32
C GLN A 63 2.81 9.79 18.50
N GLY A 64 1.54 9.40 18.56
CA GLY A 64 0.42 10.34 18.69
C GLY A 64 0.02 11.05 17.39
N LEU A 65 0.64 10.70 16.25
CA LEU A 65 0.27 11.19 14.93
C LEU A 65 -0.81 10.30 14.29
N ASP A 66 -1.73 10.92 13.55
CA ASP A 66 -2.71 10.21 12.74
C ASP A 66 -1.99 9.48 11.59
N ILE A 67 -2.23 8.18 11.44
CA ILE A 67 -1.61 7.34 10.40
C ILE A 67 -2.64 6.40 9.78
N ALA A 68 -2.29 5.72 8.69
CA ALA A 68 -3.15 4.69 8.12
C ALA A 68 -3.13 3.40 8.98
N PHE A 69 -4.28 2.76 9.16
CA PHE A 69 -4.30 1.33 9.43
C PHE A 69 -3.65 0.58 8.27
N PRO A 70 -2.87 -0.50 8.52
CA PRO A 70 -2.29 -1.28 7.44
C PRO A 70 -3.38 -1.83 6.52
N THR A 71 -3.39 -1.32 5.29
CA THR A 71 -4.43 -1.57 4.30
C THR A 71 -3.76 -1.85 2.96
N ALA A 72 -4.27 -2.84 2.22
CA ALA A 72 -3.87 -3.11 0.86
C ALA A 72 -5.13 -3.08 -0.02
N ILE A 73 -5.07 -2.35 -1.13
CA ILE A 73 -6.19 -2.17 -2.04
C ILE A 73 -5.73 -2.52 -3.44
N LEU A 74 -6.52 -3.34 -4.13
CA LEU A 74 -6.32 -3.66 -5.53
C LEU A 74 -7.40 -2.98 -6.35
N VAL A 75 -6.96 -2.17 -7.32
CA VAL A 75 -7.82 -1.34 -8.17
C VAL A 75 -7.62 -1.79 -9.62
N ASP A 76 -8.70 -1.90 -10.39
CA ASP A 76 -8.60 -2.17 -11.84
C ASP A 76 -8.39 -0.88 -12.67
N GLU A 77 -8.12 -1.05 -13.95
CA GLU A 77 -7.90 0.05 -14.91
C GLU A 77 -9.08 1.02 -15.02
N GLY A 78 -10.29 0.56 -14.66
CA GLY A 78 -11.50 1.38 -14.59
C GLY A 78 -11.64 2.19 -13.30
N GLY A 79 -10.64 2.16 -12.43
CA GLY A 79 -10.65 2.82 -11.12
C GLY A 79 -11.54 2.13 -10.08
N ARG A 80 -11.95 0.87 -10.32
CA ARG A 80 -12.82 0.15 -9.37
C ARG A 80 -11.99 -0.67 -8.41
N VAL A 81 -12.34 -0.58 -7.13
CA VAL A 81 -11.74 -1.45 -6.12
C VAL A 81 -12.22 -2.89 -6.32
N ARG A 82 -11.27 -3.80 -6.54
CA ARG A 82 -11.52 -5.23 -6.78
C ARG A 82 -11.23 -6.10 -5.57
N TRP A 83 -10.39 -5.60 -4.66
CA TRP A 83 -10.09 -6.26 -3.41
C TRP A 83 -9.56 -5.26 -2.39
N ILE A 84 -9.94 -5.45 -1.13
CA ILE A 84 -9.43 -4.70 0.02
C ILE A 84 -9.02 -5.72 1.08
N TYR A 85 -7.83 -5.53 1.63
CA TYR A 85 -7.46 -6.00 2.95
C TYR A 85 -7.37 -4.79 3.86
N GLN A 86 -8.16 -4.76 4.93
CA GLN A 86 -8.04 -3.80 6.01
C GLN A 86 -7.83 -4.58 7.30
N SER A 87 -6.76 -4.25 8.01
CA SER A 87 -6.49 -4.87 9.29
C SER A 87 -7.31 -4.21 10.40
N ASP A 88 -7.85 -5.02 11.31
CA ASP A 88 -8.47 -4.56 12.56
C ASP A 88 -7.42 -4.05 13.58
N THR A 89 -6.13 -4.24 13.32
CA THR A 89 -5.05 -3.86 14.25
C THR A 89 -3.81 -3.37 13.50
N TYR A 90 -3.12 -2.37 14.05
CA TYR A 90 -1.88 -1.84 13.48
C TYR A 90 -0.74 -2.86 13.28
N ARG A 91 -0.83 -4.05 13.89
CA ARG A 91 0.20 -5.10 13.84
C ARG A 91 0.06 -6.08 12.68
N GLN A 92 -1.13 -6.19 12.07
CA GLN A 92 -1.35 -7.16 11.00
C GLN A 92 -1.31 -6.44 9.64
N ARG A 93 -0.67 -7.09 8.67
CA ARG A 93 -0.57 -6.64 7.28
C ARG A 93 -1.09 -7.75 6.38
N ALA A 94 -1.50 -7.36 5.17
CA ALA A 94 -1.83 -8.33 4.13
C ALA A 94 -0.62 -9.25 3.93
N ARG A 95 -0.86 -10.56 3.97
CA ARG A 95 0.17 -11.54 3.66
C ARG A 95 0.41 -11.53 2.14
N PRO A 96 1.65 -11.68 1.66
CA PRO A 96 1.95 -11.71 0.23
C PRO A 96 1.08 -12.71 -0.55
N GLU A 97 0.83 -13.89 0.03
CA GLU A 97 0.01 -14.93 -0.60
C GLU A 97 -1.44 -14.45 -0.84
N SER A 98 -1.98 -13.63 0.05
CA SER A 98 -3.33 -13.05 -0.10
C SER A 98 -3.37 -12.00 -1.21
N ILE A 99 -2.30 -11.21 -1.35
CA ILE A 99 -2.15 -10.21 -2.42
C ILE A 99 -2.10 -10.91 -3.77
N PHE A 100 -1.21 -11.90 -3.94
CA PHE A 100 -1.10 -12.64 -5.20
C PHE A 100 -2.37 -13.45 -5.52
N ALA A 101 -3.05 -13.99 -4.51
CA ALA A 101 -4.35 -14.65 -4.73
C ALA A 101 -5.42 -13.66 -5.23
N ALA A 102 -5.44 -12.41 -4.74
CA ALA A 102 -6.34 -11.38 -5.22
C ALA A 102 -6.02 -10.98 -6.67
N ILE A 103 -4.73 -10.80 -6.98
CA ILE A 103 -4.25 -10.50 -8.34
C ILE A 103 -4.68 -11.59 -9.33
N ASN A 104 -4.40 -12.87 -9.01
CA ASN A 104 -4.73 -13.98 -9.91
C ASN A 104 -6.23 -14.13 -10.16
N ARG A 105 -7.10 -13.66 -9.25
CA ARG A 105 -8.56 -13.65 -9.45
C ARG A 105 -9.02 -12.59 -10.46
N MET A 106 -8.22 -11.55 -10.69
CA MET A 106 -8.52 -10.53 -11.71
C MET A 106 -8.20 -11.01 -13.11
N GLU A 107 -7.09 -11.74 -13.28
CA GLU A 107 -6.64 -12.33 -14.55
C GLU A 107 -7.58 -13.42 -15.07
N ALA A 108 -8.31 -14.10 -14.19
CA ALA A 108 -9.19 -15.22 -14.55
C ALA A 108 -10.52 -14.80 -15.20
N ARG A 109 -10.61 -13.62 -15.81
CA ARG A 109 -11.83 -13.05 -16.40
C ARG A 109 -11.67 -12.69 -17.87
#